data_AF-A0A8T7M7A7-F1
#
_entry.id   AF-A0A8T7M7A7-F1
#
_cell.length_a   1.000
_cell.length_b   1.000
_cell.length_c   1.000
_cell.angle_alpha   90.00
_cell.angle_beta   90.00
_cell.angle_gamma   90.00
#
_symmetry.space_group_name_H-M   'P 1'
#
loop_
_entity.id
_entity.type
_entity.pdbx_description
1 polymer ?
#
loop_
_entity_poly.entity_id
_entity_poly.type
_entity_poly.pdbx_seq_one_letter_code
_entity_poly.pdbx_strand_id
1 'polypeptide(L)'
;MNNELLIESLAEELQQTVNDHLKNDKIARIDASPNDVEQGLAKLVLTLIELLRQLLERQAVRRVEGGSLTDAEIERMGDTFIRLEARMKELKEIFGLQDEELNLNLGPLGNLL
;
A
#
# COMPACT_ATOMS: atom_id res chain seq x y z
N MET A 1 47.52 -2.81 34.44
CA MET A 1 46.49 -2.34 33.49
C MET A 1 45.64 -3.53 33.16
N ASN A 2 44.41 -3.48 33.64
CA ASN A 2 43.57 -4.63 33.95
C ASN A 2 42.74 -5.06 32.74
N ASN A 3 42.49 -6.36 32.63
CA ASN A 3 41.58 -6.96 31.67
C ASN A 3 40.15 -6.35 31.75
N GLU A 4 39.76 -5.84 32.91
CA GLU A 4 38.49 -5.11 33.11
C GLU A 4 38.39 -3.85 32.26
N LEU A 5 39.47 -3.05 32.18
CA LEU A 5 39.46 -1.80 31.43
C LEU A 5 39.34 -2.05 29.92
N LEU A 6 39.87 -3.20 29.45
CA LEU A 6 39.82 -3.61 28.04
C LEU A 6 38.43 -4.13 27.65
N ILE A 7 37.73 -4.79 28.58
CA ILE A 7 36.36 -5.27 28.37
C ILE A 7 35.38 -4.10 28.38
N GLU A 8 35.53 -3.14 29.30
CA GLU A 8 34.70 -1.93 29.33
C GLU A 8 34.87 -1.10 28.06
N SER A 9 36.10 -0.88 27.59
CA SER A 9 36.33 -0.13 26.34
C SER A 9 35.75 -0.85 25.12
N LEU A 10 35.87 -2.18 25.05
CA LEU A 10 35.29 -2.98 23.96
C LEU A 10 33.76 -2.96 24.00
N ALA A 11 33.16 -2.98 25.18
CA ALA A 11 31.71 -2.89 25.36
C ALA A 11 31.18 -1.51 24.94
N GLU A 12 31.88 -0.43 25.29
CA GLU A 12 31.55 0.93 24.85
C GLU A 12 31.68 1.08 23.33
N GLU A 13 32.75 0.54 22.73
CA GLU A 13 32.98 0.60 21.28
C GLU A 13 31.94 -0.21 20.48
N LEU A 14 31.51 -1.36 21.02
CA LEU A 14 30.42 -2.15 20.47
C LEU A 14 29.07 -1.43 20.60
N GLN A 15 28.78 -0.82 21.74
CA GLN A 15 27.54 -0.04 21.93
C GLN A 15 27.49 1.16 20.99
N GLN A 16 28.62 1.85 20.81
CA GLN A 16 28.73 2.98 19.89
C GLN A 16 28.53 2.53 18.44
N THR A 17 29.20 1.45 18.03
CA THR A 17 29.06 0.88 16.68
C THR A 17 27.62 0.44 16.40
N VAL A 18 26.95 -0.21 17.36
CA VAL A 18 25.54 -0.62 17.25
C VAL A 18 24.63 0.61 17.15
N ASN A 19 24.82 1.63 18.00
CA ASN A 19 24.02 2.85 17.96
C ASN A 19 24.21 3.65 16.67
N ASP A 20 25.42 3.69 16.12
CA ASP A 20 25.71 4.39 14.88
C ASP A 20 25.11 3.66 13.67
N HIS A 21 25.07 2.32 13.67
CA HIS A 21 24.35 1.54 12.65
C HIS A 21 22.82 1.69 12.79
N LEU A 22 22.29 1.72 14.02
CA LEU A 22 20.85 1.97 14.26
C LEU A 22 20.39 3.37 13.84
N LYS A 23 21.28 4.37 13.89
CA LYS A 23 20.98 5.75 13.42
C LYS A 23 21.05 5.88 11.89
N ASN A 24 21.81 5.03 11.21
CA ASN A 24 22.08 5.16 9.78
C ASN A 24 21.18 4.28 8.90
N ASP A 25 20.56 3.24 9.45
CA ASP A 25 19.48 2.51 8.78
C ASP A 25 18.15 3.26 8.89
N LYS A 26 18.01 4.30 8.05
CA LYS A 26 16.72 4.78 7.56
C LYS A 26 16.05 3.81 6.59
N ILE A 27 16.39 2.51 6.64
CA ILE A 27 15.46 1.49 6.18
C ILE A 27 14.47 1.37 7.32
N ALA A 28 13.37 2.10 7.19
CA ALA A 28 12.23 2.05 8.09
C ALA A 28 12.01 0.58 8.50
N ARG A 29 12.35 0.23 9.75
CA ARG A 29 11.68 -0.90 10.40
C ARG A 29 10.21 -0.57 10.24
N ILE A 30 9.54 -1.27 9.33
CA ILE A 30 8.10 -1.33 9.33
C ILE A 30 7.81 -1.96 10.68
N ASP A 31 7.51 -1.12 11.66
CA ASP A 31 7.06 -1.53 12.97
C ASP A 31 5.65 -2.07 12.76
N ALA A 32 5.61 -3.29 12.24
CA ALA A 32 4.40 -3.93 11.77
C ALA A 32 3.86 -4.73 12.95
N SER A 33 3.13 -4.04 13.85
CA SER A 33 2.26 -4.79 14.75
C SER A 33 1.28 -5.60 13.89
N PRO A 34 0.77 -6.76 14.37
CA PRO A 34 -0.15 -7.57 13.57
C PRO A 34 -1.35 -6.79 13.00
N ASN A 35 -1.85 -5.79 13.73
CA ASN A 35 -2.90 -4.88 13.25
C ASN A 35 -2.42 -3.95 12.13
N ASP A 36 -1.18 -3.45 12.20
CA ASP A 36 -0.60 -2.57 11.17
C ASP A 36 -0.33 -3.33 9.86
N VAL A 37 -0.02 -4.63 9.94
CA VAL A 37 0.13 -5.50 8.77
C VAL A 37 -1.21 -5.75 8.09
N GLU A 38 -2.25 -6.07 8.85
CA GLU A 38 -3.60 -6.30 8.32
C GLU A 38 -4.13 -5.06 7.59
N GLN A 39 -3.98 -3.89 8.22
CA GLN A 39 -4.36 -2.61 7.64
C GLN A 39 -3.53 -2.24 6.40
N GLY A 40 -2.22 -2.43 6.45
CA GLY A 40 -1.34 -2.18 5.31
C GLY A 40 -1.64 -3.10 4.11
N LEU A 41 -1.97 -4.37 4.36
CA LEU A 41 -2.34 -5.31 3.32
C LEU A 41 -3.73 -4.98 2.73
N ALA A 42 -4.71 -4.65 3.57
CA ALA A 42 -6.03 -4.22 3.12
C ALA A 42 -5.92 -3.00 2.21
N LYS A 43 -5.14 -2.00 2.62
CA LYS A 43 -4.82 -0.81 1.83
C LYS A 43 -4.21 -1.17 0.47
N LEU A 44 -3.18 -2.01 0.45
CA LEU A 44 -2.53 -2.46 -0.80
C LEU A 44 -3.51 -3.14 -1.76
N VAL A 45 -4.32 -4.07 -1.25
CA VAL A 45 -5.29 -4.80 -2.06
C VAL A 45 -6.38 -3.87 -2.59
N LEU A 46 -6.90 -2.97 -1.76
CA LEU A 46 -7.92 -2.00 -2.17
C LEU A 46 -7.37 -1.01 -3.22
N THR A 47 -6.13 -0.54 -3.06
CA THR A 47 -5.45 0.27 -4.08
C THR A 47 -5.32 -0.49 -5.40
N LEU A 48 -4.94 -1.77 -5.37
CA LEU A 48 -4.82 -2.58 -6.58
C LEU A 48 -6.18 -2.75 -7.28
N ILE A 49 -7.24 -3.02 -6.52
CA ILE A 49 -8.59 -3.13 -7.06
C ILE A 49 -9.03 -1.80 -7.68
N GLU A 50 -8.74 -0.68 -7.04
CA GLU A 50 -9.05 0.66 -7.55
C GLU A 50 -8.31 0.97 -8.87
N LEU A 51 -7.03 0.63 -8.94
CA LEU A 51 -6.25 0.76 -10.18
C LEU A 51 -6.86 -0.08 -11.32
N LEU A 52 -7.24 -1.33 -11.02
CA LEU A 52 -7.88 -2.20 -12.00
C LEU A 52 -9.25 -1.65 -12.43
N ARG A 53 -10.04 -1.09 -11.50
CA ARG A 53 -11.32 -0.43 -11.80
C ARG A 53 -11.12 0.72 -12.79
N GLN A 54 -10.18 1.62 -12.54
CA GLN A 54 -9.88 2.76 -13.42
C GLN A 54 -9.41 2.31 -14.81
N LEU A 55 -8.59 1.26 -14.89
CA LEU A 55 -8.18 0.66 -16.15
C LEU A 55 -9.36 0.09 -16.93
N LEU A 56 -10.21 -0.67 -16.25
CA LEU A 56 -11.42 -1.26 -16.86
C LEU A 56 -12.38 -0.17 -17.33
N GLU A 57 -12.58 0.89 -16.55
CA GLU A 57 -13.39 2.05 -16.92
C GLU A 57 -12.85 2.73 -18.19
N ARG A 58 -11.54 2.92 -18.28
CA ARG A 58 -10.91 3.48 -19.48
C ARG A 58 -11.09 2.58 -20.71
N GLN A 59 -11.01 1.26 -20.55
CA GLN A 59 -11.27 0.32 -21.64
C GLN A 59 -12.76 0.29 -22.02
N ALA A 60 -13.66 0.40 -21.05
CA ALA A 60 -15.09 0.47 -21.27
C ALA A 60 -15.45 1.67 -22.16
N VAL A 61 -14.96 2.87 -21.82
CA VAL A 61 -15.15 4.08 -22.64
C VAL A 61 -14.67 3.86 -24.07
N ARG A 62 -13.44 3.35 -24.24
CA ARG A 62 -12.90 3.05 -25.58
C ARG A 62 -13.75 2.08 -26.39
N ARG A 63 -14.30 1.05 -25.73
CA ARG A 63 -15.13 0.04 -26.40
C ARG A 63 -16.51 0.56 -26.78
N VAL A 64 -17.08 1.45 -25.96
CA VAL A 64 -18.34 2.17 -26.25
C VAL A 64 -18.14 3.10 -27.44
N GLU A 65 -17.11 3.96 -27.40
CA GLU A 65 -16.79 4.88 -28.50
C GLU A 65 -16.45 4.15 -29.80
N GLY A 66 -15.80 2.99 -29.70
CA GLY A 66 -15.49 2.13 -30.83
C GLY A 66 -16.66 1.29 -31.36
N GLY A 67 -17.85 1.37 -30.76
CA GLY A 67 -19.04 0.60 -31.17
C GLY A 67 -18.88 -0.91 -31.03
N SER A 68 -17.95 -1.37 -30.20
CA SER A 68 -17.61 -2.79 -30.02
C SER A 68 -18.49 -3.52 -29.00
N LEU A 69 -19.43 -2.81 -28.38
CA LEU A 69 -20.37 -3.33 -27.38
C LEU A 69 -21.81 -2.98 -27.80
N THR A 70 -22.72 -3.92 -27.56
CA THR A 70 -24.17 -3.70 -27.67
C THR A 70 -24.70 -2.91 -26.47
N ASP A 71 -25.83 -2.22 -26.62
CA ASP A 71 -26.46 -1.45 -25.53
C ASP A 71 -26.66 -2.30 -24.25
N ALA A 72 -27.07 -3.56 -24.43
CA ALA A 72 -27.25 -4.48 -23.31
C ALA A 72 -25.92 -4.85 -22.61
N GLU A 73 -24.80 -4.90 -23.35
CA GLU A 73 -23.47 -5.10 -22.75
C GLU A 73 -22.99 -3.87 -22.01
N ILE A 74 -23.28 -2.68 -22.54
CA ILE A 74 -22.96 -1.39 -21.90
C ILE A 74 -23.70 -1.28 -20.57
N GLU A 75 -25.01 -1.57 -20.58
CA GLU A 75 -25.83 -1.55 -19.37
C GLU A 75 -25.28 -2.52 -18.32
N ARG A 76 -25.09 -3.80 -18.65
CA ARG A 76 -24.55 -4.81 -17.71
C ARG A 76 -23.19 -4.43 -17.13
N MET A 77 -22.34 -3.79 -17.94
CA MET A 77 -21.01 -3.32 -17.51
C MET A 77 -21.13 -2.17 -16.51
N GLY A 78 -21.96 -1.16 -16.80
CA GLY A 78 -22.23 -0.04 -15.89
C GLY A 78 -22.78 -0.53 -14.54
N ASP A 79 -23.72 -1.47 -14.62
CA ASP A 79 -24.31 -2.17 -13.49
C ASP A 79 -23.27 -2.88 -12.61
N THR A 80 -22.24 -3.45 -13.23
CA THR A 80 -21.13 -4.12 -12.55
C THR A 80 -20.20 -3.11 -11.88
N PHE A 81 -19.93 -1.95 -12.50
CA PHE A 81 -19.14 -0.90 -11.87
C PHE A 81 -19.84 -0.29 -10.65
N ILE A 82 -21.15 -0.06 -10.71
CA ILE A 82 -21.94 0.42 -9.56
C ILE A 82 -21.84 -0.57 -8.39
N ARG A 83 -21.97 -1.88 -8.67
CA ARG A 83 -21.83 -2.91 -7.64
C ARG A 83 -20.43 -2.97 -7.06
N LEU A 84 -19.40 -2.83 -7.88
CA LEU A 84 -18.01 -2.79 -7.43
C LEU A 84 -17.77 -1.56 -6.52
N GLU A 85 -18.26 -0.39 -6.90
CA GLU A 85 -18.14 0.84 -6.10
C GLU A 85 -18.80 0.70 -4.72
N ALA A 86 -20.00 0.11 -4.66
CA ALA A 86 -20.68 -0.16 -3.40
C ALA A 86 -19.87 -1.09 -2.49
N ARG A 87 -19.30 -2.18 -3.04
CA ARG A 87 -18.43 -3.10 -2.29
C ARG A 87 -17.13 -2.44 -1.83
N MET A 88 -16.54 -1.59 -2.67
CA MET A 88 -15.36 -0.82 -2.30
C MET A 88 -15.65 0.10 -1.12
N LYS A 89 -16.82 0.74 -1.09
CA LYS A 89 -17.26 1.57 0.04
C LYS A 89 -17.40 0.75 1.33
N GLU A 90 -18.09 -0.39 1.28
CA GLU A 90 -18.22 -1.30 2.42
C GLU A 90 -16.86 -1.75 2.97
N LEU A 91 -15.93 -2.13 2.08
CA LEU A 91 -14.59 -2.57 2.49
C LEU A 91 -13.76 -1.43 3.09
N LYS A 92 -13.81 -0.24 2.50
CA LYS A 92 -13.15 0.95 3.06
C LYS A 92 -13.66 1.26 4.47
N GLU A 93 -14.97 1.18 4.69
CA GLU A 93 -15.58 1.38 6.01
C GLU A 93 -15.10 0.32 7.04
N ILE A 94 -15.03 -0.95 6.65
CA ILE A 94 -14.56 -2.05 7.51
C ILE A 94 -13.11 -1.83 7.96
N PHE A 95 -12.25 -1.39 7.04
CA PHE A 95 -10.83 -1.16 7.35
C PHE A 95 -10.54 0.27 7.85
N GLY A 96 -11.54 1.16 7.88
CA GLY A 96 -11.38 2.54 8.33
C GLY A 96 -10.58 3.42 7.37
N LEU A 97 -10.55 3.09 6.08
CA LEU A 97 -9.76 3.77 5.05
C LEU A 97 -10.57 4.86 4.36
N GLN A 98 -9.92 5.98 4.06
CA GLN A 98 -10.46 7.04 3.18
C GLN A 98 -9.96 6.88 1.74
N ASP A 99 -10.59 7.59 0.80
CA ASP A 99 -10.25 7.53 -0.63
C ASP A 99 -8.81 7.99 -0.89
N GLU A 100 -8.37 9.03 -0.21
CA GLU A 100 -7.03 9.59 -0.31
C GLU A 100 -5.96 8.60 0.15
N GLU A 101 -6.34 7.66 1.02
CA GLU A 101 -5.43 6.64 1.50
C GLU A 101 -5.15 5.57 0.45
N LEU A 102 -6.03 5.36 -0.51
CA LEU A 102 -5.76 4.40 -1.59
C LEU A 102 -4.58 4.84 -2.47
N ASN A 103 -4.13 6.11 -2.38
CA ASN A 103 -2.91 6.52 -3.04
C ASN A 103 -1.65 6.05 -2.28
N LEU A 104 -1.24 4.82 -2.55
CA LEU A 104 -0.08 4.20 -1.92
C LEU A 104 1.24 4.75 -2.49
N ASN A 105 2.11 5.24 -1.60
CA ASN A 105 3.49 5.61 -1.92
C ASN A 105 4.40 4.38 -1.84
N LEU A 106 4.97 3.99 -2.99
CA LEU A 106 5.87 2.85 -3.12
C LEU A 106 7.36 3.26 -3.03
N GLY A 107 7.64 4.46 -2.53
CA GLY A 107 8.98 5.03 -2.39
C GLY A 107 9.61 5.34 -3.75
N PRO A 108 10.71 4.68 -4.15
CA PRO A 108 11.41 4.97 -5.41
C PRO A 108 10.58 4.68 -6.67
N LEU A 109 9.52 3.87 -6.55
CA LEU A 109 8.60 3.58 -7.65
C LEU A 109 7.51 4.65 -7.82
N GLY A 110 7.46 5.63 -6.91
CA GLY A 110 6.45 6.69 -6.92
C GLY A 110 5.13 6.25 -6.27
N ASN A 111 4.08 7.02 -6.55
CA ASN A 111 2.74 6.77 -6.07
C ASN A 111 1.95 5.93 -7.08
N LEU A 112 1.09 5.05 -6.59
CA LEU A 112 0.34 4.11 -7.45
C LEU A 112 -0.91 4.74 -8.10
N LEU A 113 -1.50 5.78 -7.49
CA LEU A 113 -2.67 6.51 -8.01
C LEU A 113 -2.42 8.02 -8.16
#